data_AF-A0A969C657-F1
#
_entry.id   AF-A0A969C657-F1
#
_cell.length_a   1.000
_cell.length_b   1.000
_cell.length_c   1.000
_cell.angle_alpha   90.00
_cell.angle_beta   90.00
_cell.angle_gamma   90.00
#
_symmetry.space_group_name_H-M   'P 1'
#
loop_
_entity.id
_entity.type
_entity.pdbx_description
1 polymer ?
#
loop_
_entity_poly.entity_id
_entity_poly.type
_entity_poly.pdbx_seq_one_letter_code
_entity_poly.pdbx_strand_id
1 'polypeptide(L)'
;MKILICLLFFAMNLFAQYDERHRPQFHFSPPANWMNDPNGMVFYKGEYHLFYQYYPNDTVWGPMHWGHAVSKDLIRWENLPVALAPDKLGYIFSGSAVLDKQNSSGFGTKNNPPLVAMFTYH
;
A
#
# COMPACT_ATOMS: atom_id res chain seq x y z
N MET A 1 4.55 13.95 31.36
CA MET A 1 3.55 13.01 31.90
C MET A 1 2.23 13.27 31.20
N LYS A 2 1.89 12.48 30.16
CA LYS A 2 0.63 12.58 29.42
C LYS A 2 -0.23 11.38 29.82
N ILE A 3 -1.37 11.66 30.44
CA ILE A 3 -2.38 10.67 30.81
C ILE A 3 -3.09 10.26 29.50
N LEU A 4 -2.99 8.97 29.16
CA LEU A 4 -3.69 8.37 28.04
C LEU A 4 -5.04 7.86 28.57
N ILE A 5 -6.11 8.61 28.31
CA ILE A 5 -7.48 8.11 28.49
C ILE A 5 -7.73 7.12 27.36
N CYS A 6 -7.82 5.84 27.71
CA CYS A 6 -8.21 4.76 26.81
C CYS A 6 -9.71 4.91 26.50
N LEU A 7 -10.04 5.72 25.50
CA LEU A 7 -11.33 5.63 24.83
C LEU A 7 -11.25 4.40 23.93
N LEU A 8 -12.02 3.37 24.30
CA LEU A 8 -12.36 2.26 23.43
C LEU A 8 -13.06 2.84 22.18
N PHE A 9 -12.27 3.24 21.19
CA PHE A 9 -12.76 3.44 19.85
C PHE A 9 -13.13 2.07 19.32
N PHE A 10 -14.43 1.78 19.30
CA PHE A 10 -14.98 0.75 18.44
C PHE A 10 -14.64 1.20 17.00
N ALA A 11 -13.54 0.70 16.45
CA ALA A 11 -13.25 0.87 15.04
C ALA A 11 -14.36 0.12 14.30
N MET A 12 -15.37 0.85 13.81
CA MET A 12 -16.22 0.32 12.76
C MET A 12 -15.28 -0.04 11.62
N ASN A 13 -15.10 -1.33 11.37
CA ASN A 13 -14.59 -1.81 10.09
C ASN A 13 -15.62 -1.38 9.04
N LEU A 14 -15.46 -0.16 8.52
CA LEU A 14 -16.08 0.30 7.30
C LEU A 14 -15.49 -0.57 6.19
N PHE A 15 -16.07 -1.75 5.99
CA PHE A 15 -15.86 -2.50 4.78
C PHE A 15 -16.30 -1.59 3.63
N ALA A 16 -15.35 -1.23 2.78
CA ALA A 16 -15.67 -0.47 1.59
C ALA A 16 -16.67 -1.29 0.76
N GLN A 17 -17.79 -0.67 0.40
CA GLN A 17 -18.80 -1.27 -0.46
C GLN A 17 -18.30 -1.13 -1.91
N TYR A 18 -18.31 -2.22 -2.66
CA TYR A 18 -17.79 -2.28 -4.04
C TYR A 18 -18.90 -2.51 -5.07
N ASP A 19 -20.15 -2.13 -4.77
CA ASP A 19 -21.32 -2.42 -5.62
C ASP A 19 -21.74 -1.23 -6.50
N GLU A 20 -20.89 -0.22 -6.66
CA GLU A 20 -21.21 0.94 -7.48
C GLU A 20 -21.29 0.58 -8.97
N ARG A 21 -22.13 1.31 -9.73
CA ARG A 21 -22.43 1.04 -11.15
C ARG A 21 -21.22 0.75 -12.04
N HIS A 22 -20.10 1.42 -11.78
CA HIS A 22 -18.88 1.32 -12.58
C HIS A 22 -17.72 0.65 -11.82
N ARG A 23 -17.96 0.16 -10.60
CA ARG A 23 -16.95 -0.49 -9.79
C ARG A 23 -16.63 -1.87 -10.36
N PRO A 24 -15.39 -2.13 -10.81
CA PRO A 24 -15.02 -3.45 -11.30
C PRO A 24 -15.12 -4.49 -10.18
N GLN A 25 -15.73 -5.64 -10.47
CA GLN A 25 -15.89 -6.73 -9.49
C GLN A 25 -14.71 -7.70 -9.45
N PHE A 26 -13.85 -7.67 -10.48
CA PHE A 26 -12.72 -8.59 -10.63
C PHE A 26 -11.42 -7.91 -11.09
N HIS A 27 -11.42 -6.58 -11.21
CA HIS A 27 -10.19 -5.79 -11.35
C HIS A 27 -9.98 -5.01 -10.07
N PHE A 28 -8.73 -4.84 -9.67
CA PHE A 28 -8.40 -4.05 -8.49
C PHE A 28 -8.74 -2.56 -8.71
N SER A 29 -9.38 -1.95 -7.71
CA SER A 29 -9.47 -0.50 -7.53
C SER A 29 -9.44 -0.19 -6.03
N PRO A 30 -8.84 0.93 -5.57
CA PRO A 30 -8.88 1.30 -4.16
C PRO A 30 -10.33 1.57 -3.73
N PRO A 31 -10.61 1.50 -2.42
CA PRO A 31 -11.92 1.81 -1.86
C PRO A 31 -12.50 3.16 -2.34
N ALA A 32 -11.63 4.16 -2.48
CA ALA A 32 -11.98 5.50 -2.90
C ALA A 32 -10.78 6.15 -3.61
N ASN A 33 -11.02 7.34 -4.18
CA ASN A 33 -10.00 8.29 -4.65
C ASN A 33 -9.16 7.83 -5.87
N TRP A 34 -8.13 8.62 -6.19
CA TRP A 34 -7.32 8.47 -7.39
C TRP A 34 -6.23 7.40 -7.26
N MET A 35 -6.16 6.48 -8.23
CA MET A 35 -5.01 5.59 -8.44
C MET A 35 -4.46 5.69 -9.86
N ASN A 36 -3.18 5.37 -10.03
CA ASN A 36 -2.59 5.09 -11.34
C ASN A 36 -1.68 3.85 -11.29
N ASP A 37 -0.40 4.01 -11.61
CA ASP A 37 0.53 2.92 -11.89
C ASP A 37 0.59 1.88 -10.77
N PRO A 38 0.66 0.57 -11.11
CA PRO A 38 1.07 -0.44 -10.15
C PRO A 38 2.54 -0.25 -9.76
N ASN A 39 2.85 -0.46 -8.50
CA ASN A 39 4.17 -0.33 -7.92
C ASN A 39 4.54 -1.55 -7.10
N GLY A 40 5.84 -1.74 -6.85
CA GLY A 40 6.31 -2.63 -5.79
C GLY A 40 5.83 -4.09 -5.87
N MET A 41 5.39 -4.58 -7.03
CA MET A 41 4.74 -5.90 -7.10
C MET A 41 5.71 -7.01 -6.72
N VAL A 42 5.42 -7.71 -5.63
CA VAL A 42 6.30 -8.75 -5.08
C VAL A 42 5.48 -9.86 -4.44
N PHE A 43 5.92 -11.11 -4.60
CA PHE A 43 5.34 -12.25 -3.90
C PHE A 43 6.20 -12.60 -2.68
N TYR A 44 5.59 -12.61 -1.49
CA TYR A 44 6.29 -12.92 -0.25
C TYR A 44 5.35 -13.63 0.73
N LYS A 45 5.87 -14.67 1.40
CA LYS A 45 5.15 -15.43 2.45
C LYS A 45 3.73 -15.90 2.07
N GLY A 46 3.53 -16.24 0.79
CA GLY A 46 2.25 -16.77 0.29
C GLY A 46 1.29 -15.69 -0.23
N GLU A 47 1.71 -14.43 -0.28
CA GLU A 47 0.89 -13.30 -0.68
C GLU A 47 1.56 -12.52 -1.82
N TYR A 48 0.75 -12.14 -2.81
CA TYR A 48 1.07 -11.12 -3.81
C TYR A 48 0.79 -9.76 -3.20
N HIS A 49 1.81 -8.92 -3.13
CA HIS A 49 1.69 -7.53 -2.74
C HIS A 49 1.52 -6.68 -4.00
N LEU A 50 0.47 -5.88 -4.03
CA LEU A 50 0.25 -4.83 -5.01
C LEU A 50 0.38 -3.49 -4.28
N PHE A 51 1.45 -2.76 -4.56
CA PHE A 51 1.48 -1.34 -4.28
C PHE A 51 0.99 -0.59 -5.52
N TYR A 52 0.55 0.65 -5.36
CA TYR A 52 0.08 1.46 -6.47
C TYR A 52 0.16 2.93 -6.11
N GLN A 53 0.40 3.77 -7.12
CA GLN A 53 0.31 5.21 -6.95
C GLN A 53 -1.12 5.59 -6.53
N TYR A 54 -1.24 6.30 -5.41
CA TYR A 54 -2.51 6.61 -4.77
C TYR A 54 -2.55 8.04 -4.21
N TYR A 55 -3.67 8.75 -4.36
CA TYR A 55 -3.91 10.00 -3.65
C TYR A 55 -5.11 9.85 -2.69
N PRO A 56 -4.89 9.73 -1.37
CA PRO A 56 -5.94 9.38 -0.40
C PRO A 56 -6.98 10.48 -0.14
N ASN A 57 -6.77 11.69 -0.64
CA ASN A 57 -7.57 12.85 -0.25
C ASN A 57 -8.48 13.38 -1.36
N ASP A 58 -8.33 12.92 -2.61
CA ASP A 58 -9.12 13.44 -3.73
C ASP A 58 -9.21 12.44 -4.90
N THR A 59 -10.19 12.64 -5.77
CA THR A 59 -10.43 11.86 -6.99
C THR A 59 -9.66 12.36 -8.21
N VAL A 60 -8.68 13.24 -8.02
CA VAL A 60 -7.77 13.74 -9.05
C VAL A 60 -6.32 13.41 -8.70
N TRP A 61 -5.40 13.58 -9.64
CA TRP A 61 -3.98 13.40 -9.35
C TRP A 61 -3.49 14.44 -8.32
N GLY A 62 -2.61 14.05 -7.39
CA GLY A 62 -2.13 14.94 -6.32
C GLY A 62 -0.82 14.48 -5.69
N PRO A 63 -0.51 14.91 -4.46
CA PRO A 63 0.62 14.39 -3.68
C PRO A 63 0.54 12.87 -3.53
N MET A 64 1.34 12.17 -4.33
CA MET A 64 1.20 10.73 -4.49
C MET A 64 1.81 9.95 -3.33
N HIS A 65 1.10 8.89 -2.96
CA HIS A 65 1.44 7.88 -1.98
C HIS A 65 1.57 6.52 -2.68
N TRP A 66 2.16 5.53 -2.01
CA TRP A 66 1.95 4.13 -2.37
C TRP A 66 0.82 3.55 -1.53
N GLY A 67 -0.35 3.34 -2.15
CA GLY A 67 -1.37 2.46 -1.61
C GLY A 67 -0.88 1.02 -1.59
N HIS A 68 -1.54 0.15 -0.80
CA HIS A 68 -1.12 -1.24 -0.64
C HIS A 68 -2.34 -2.17 -0.54
N ALA A 69 -2.30 -3.26 -1.28
CA ALA A 69 -3.21 -4.39 -1.13
C ALA A 69 -2.45 -5.72 -1.23
N VAL A 70 -3.00 -6.78 -0.64
CA VAL A 70 -2.46 -8.13 -0.77
C VAL A 70 -3.51 -9.10 -1.30
N SER A 71 -3.05 -10.15 -1.98
CA SER A 71 -3.90 -11.23 -2.47
C SER A 71 -3.16 -12.56 -2.40
N LYS A 72 -3.88 -13.67 -2.21
CA LYS A 72 -3.33 -15.02 -2.33
C LYS A 72 -3.49 -15.61 -3.74
N ASP A 73 -4.35 -15.01 -4.57
CA ASP A 73 -4.79 -15.56 -5.86
C ASP A 73 -4.81 -14.54 -7.02
N LEU A 74 -4.34 -13.31 -6.79
CA LEU A 74 -4.36 -12.17 -7.74
C LEU A 74 -5.76 -11.69 -8.13
N ILE A 75 -6.82 -12.22 -7.52
CA ILE A 75 -8.22 -11.89 -7.84
C ILE A 75 -8.88 -11.21 -6.64
N ARG A 76 -8.73 -11.80 -5.45
CA ARG A 76 -9.35 -11.33 -4.21
C ARG A 76 -8.34 -10.52 -3.44
N TRP A 77 -8.58 -9.23 -3.30
CA TRP A 77 -7.66 -8.28 -2.70
C TRP A 77 -8.14 -7.80 -1.33
N GLU A 78 -7.23 -7.80 -0.36
CA GLU A 78 -7.39 -7.15 0.93
C GLU A 78 -6.64 -5.82 0.90
N ASN A 79 -7.36 -4.71 1.11
CA ASN A 79 -6.76 -3.39 1.18
C ASN A 79 -6.04 -3.21 2.52
N LEU A 80 -4.81 -2.73 2.46
CA LEU A 80 -3.99 -2.42 3.64
C LEU A 80 -3.80 -0.90 3.77
N PRO A 81 -3.33 -0.41 4.92
CA PRO A 81 -2.97 0.98 5.08
C PRO A 81 -1.96 1.44 4.02
N VAL A 82 -1.96 2.74 3.72
CA VAL A 82 -0.96 3.37 2.85
C VAL A 82 0.45 3.01 3.31
N ALA A 83 1.28 2.52 2.40
CA ALA A 83 2.62 2.01 2.69
C ALA A 83 3.68 3.11 2.72
N LEU A 84 3.63 4.05 1.76
CA LEU A 84 4.56 5.18 1.67
C LEU A 84 3.79 6.47 1.43
N ALA A 85 4.10 7.50 2.20
CA ALA A 85 3.54 8.84 2.07
C ALA A 85 4.62 9.84 1.66
N PRO A 86 4.30 10.85 0.83
CA PRO A 86 5.25 11.88 0.49
C PRO A 86 5.71 12.60 1.76
N ASP A 87 6.96 13.06 1.75
CA ASP A 87 7.56 13.74 2.87
C ASP A 87 8.09 15.13 2.46
N LYS A 88 8.91 15.74 3.32
CA LYS A 88 9.43 17.09 3.09
C LYS A 88 10.34 17.19 1.86
N LEU A 89 10.87 16.08 1.37
CA LEU A 89 11.76 16.08 0.22
C LEU A 89 10.96 16.21 -1.09
N GLY A 90 9.63 15.99 -1.09
CA GLY A 90 8.75 16.03 -2.27
C GLY A 90 7.85 14.78 -2.46
N TYR A 91 7.50 14.48 -3.70
CA TYR A 91 6.56 13.42 -4.06
C TYR A 91 7.22 12.06 -4.23
N ILE A 92 6.46 11.01 -3.89
CA ILE A 92 6.85 9.61 -4.06
C ILE A 92 6.16 9.07 -5.30
N PHE A 93 6.94 8.81 -6.34
CA PHE A 93 6.46 8.29 -7.61
C PHE A 93 6.67 6.78 -7.70
N SER A 94 6.32 6.24 -8.88
CA SER A 94 6.36 4.81 -9.15
C SER A 94 7.73 4.19 -8.91
N GLY A 95 7.71 2.88 -8.72
CA GLY A 95 8.92 2.12 -8.41
C GLY A 95 8.64 0.63 -8.25
N SER A 96 9.65 -0.08 -7.79
CA SER A 96 9.64 -1.53 -7.62
C SER A 96 10.04 -1.94 -6.21
N ALA A 97 9.78 -3.19 -5.86
CA ALA A 97 10.17 -3.76 -4.59
C ALA A 97 10.70 -5.17 -4.80
N VAL A 98 11.69 -5.55 -3.99
CA VAL A 98 12.32 -6.86 -4.06
C VAL A 98 12.45 -7.45 -2.66
N LEU A 99 12.40 -8.78 -2.58
CA LEU A 99 12.79 -9.50 -1.38
C LEU A 99 14.30 -9.69 -1.37
N ASP A 100 14.98 -8.97 -0.48
CA ASP A 100 16.42 -9.08 -0.27
C ASP A 100 16.74 -10.30 0.61
N LYS A 101 16.62 -11.50 0.02
CA LYS A 101 16.81 -12.77 0.73
C LYS A 101 18.20 -12.91 1.36
N GLN A 102 19.22 -12.32 0.74
CA GLN A 102 20.60 -12.42 1.21
C GLN A 102 20.96 -11.35 2.23
N ASN A 103 20.06 -10.39 2.48
CA ASN A 103 20.31 -9.21 3.29
C ASN A 103 21.53 -8.43 2.77
N SER A 104 21.66 -8.27 1.45
CA SER A 104 22.77 -7.53 0.84
C SER A 104 22.70 -6.03 1.16
N SER A 105 21.51 -5.51 1.44
CA SER A 105 21.26 -4.15 1.91
C SER A 105 21.68 -3.91 3.36
N GLY A 106 21.70 -4.97 4.18
CA GLY A 106 21.93 -4.87 5.63
C GLY A 106 20.72 -4.39 6.45
N PHE A 107 19.54 -4.21 5.84
CA PHE A 107 18.34 -3.68 6.53
C PHE A 107 17.57 -4.71 7.37
N GLY A 108 17.91 -5.99 7.27
CA GLY A 108 17.29 -7.05 8.05
C GLY A 108 18.28 -8.14 8.45
N THR A 109 17.88 -9.40 8.34
CA THR A 109 18.74 -10.57 8.60
C THR A 109 18.43 -11.69 7.63
N LYS A 110 19.29 -12.70 7.50
CA LYS A 110 18.99 -13.90 6.68
C LYS A 110 17.73 -14.64 7.13
N ASN A 111 17.43 -14.63 8.44
CA ASN A 111 16.25 -15.30 9.00
C ASN A 111 14.98 -14.44 8.92
N ASN A 112 15.12 -13.13 8.79
CA ASN A 112 14.03 -12.19 8.56
C ASN A 112 14.46 -11.19 7.48
N PRO A 113 14.47 -11.61 6.20
CA PRO A 113 14.93 -10.77 5.10
C PRO A 113 13.97 -9.60 4.87
N PRO A 114 14.48 -8.40 4.56
CA PRO A 114 13.64 -7.25 4.30
C PRO A 114 13.03 -7.29 2.89
N LEU A 115 11.86 -6.67 2.74
CA LEU A 115 11.44 -6.15 1.44
C LEU A 115 12.08 -4.76 1.26
N VAL A 116 12.70 -4.53 0.11
CA VAL A 116 13.34 -3.24 -0.21
C VAL A 116 12.60 -2.62 -1.38
N ALA A 117 12.02 -1.44 -1.17
CA ALA A 117 11.40 -0.64 -2.21
C ALA A 117 12.39 0.39 -2.76
N MET A 118 12.41 0.55 -4.08
CA MET A 118 13.11 1.63 -4.77
C MET A 118 12.10 2.38 -5.62
N PHE A 119 12.07 3.70 -5.48
CA PHE A 119 11.06 4.56 -6.09
C PHE A 119 11.67 5.87 -6.57
N THR A 120 10.97 6.54 -7.48
CA THR A 120 11.39 7.85 -7.97
C THR A 120 10.97 8.94 -6.99
N TYR A 121 11.93 9.77 -6.62
CA TYR A 121 11.71 10.97 -5.83
C TYR A 121 11.50 12.16 -6.79
N HIS A 122 10.48 12.99 -6.57
CA HIS A 122 10.25 14.22 -7.37
C HIS A 122 10.09 15.47 -6.52
#